data_AF-A0A9P8IA09-F1
#
_entry.id   AF-A0A9P8IA09-F1
#
_cell.length_a   1.000
_cell.length_b   1.000
_cell.length_c   1.000
_cell.angle_alpha   90.00
_cell.angle_beta   90.00
_cell.angle_gamma   90.00
#
_symmetry.space_group_name_H-M   'P 1'
#
loop_
_entity.id
_entity.type
_entity.pdbx_description
1 polymer ?
#
loop_
_entity_poly.entity_id
_entity_poly.type
_entity_poly.pdbx_seq_one_letter_code
_entity_poly.pdbx_strand_id
1 'polypeptide(L)'
;MHEIITLQLGQTSNYLATHFWNTQESYFTYDGEEGPLNHDIHFRPGIGAGGTETFMPRTLIYDLKGGFGSLKKINALYEIEEGKALPKGLWDGQPIIQQITPIEQHPYQRSLDEGLEPPELTTGTIRYWSDFNRVFYHPRSVIQLDEFELNSVLMPFEKWGIGEELFYSLDKEHDLLDRDLRPFAEESDQLQALQVITGVDDAWGGFAARYLERLRDEFGKTSIWVWGLGNDRQISREKHQSKILNLARSLQGISPQASLYIPLAVPPRPLPPYVSLDRNSEWHRSALFSTALETMTLPSRLKASREKQVTLSQIEGFLNVNGNQKIACLQLSVLKPGFHSQSPTNPAVAATDSRELRNPNKEDAIPTGPAVLDMDLSPREMERSSRGTSSKVHTFGQVEVVRSTEASMSSPDSTHQLPQRLAGLPVVQSTTLVQPFLDSSPRLFWGQEPQHTRSTGPFAVHTSLSTTSSVSAQIKSAQSIVGRLAGLDEREALLNELGEIREAYQEGWDSGSDEDDD
;
A
#
# COMPACT_ATOMS: atom_id res chain seq x y z
N MET A 1 -4.15 9.45 21.80
CA MET A 1 -4.29 8.15 21.08
C MET A 1 -3.15 8.08 20.06
N HIS A 2 -3.06 7.08 19.17
CA HIS A 2 -1.95 7.00 18.19
C HIS A 2 -2.53 6.97 16.77
N GLU A 3 -3.23 8.03 16.41
CA GLU A 3 -4.04 8.09 15.19
C GLU A 3 -3.20 8.07 13.92
N ILE A 4 -3.74 7.48 12.85
CA ILE A 4 -3.13 7.41 11.52
C ILE A 4 -4.12 8.00 10.51
N ILE A 5 -3.69 9.03 9.80
CA ILE A 5 -4.47 9.65 8.72
C ILE A 5 -4.02 9.08 7.38
N THR A 6 -4.96 8.64 6.56
CA THR A 6 -4.67 8.00 5.27
C THR A 6 -5.05 8.91 4.10
N LEU A 7 -4.09 9.26 3.24
CA LEU A 7 -4.32 9.99 1.98
C LEU A 7 -4.31 8.99 0.82
N GLN A 8 -5.36 9.03 0.00
CA GLN A 8 -5.54 8.20 -1.18
C GLN A 8 -5.51 9.12 -2.39
N LEU A 9 -4.52 8.93 -3.26
CA LEU A 9 -4.28 9.77 -4.43
C LEU A 9 -4.50 8.97 -5.71
N GLY A 10 -5.68 9.15 -6.30
CA GLY A 10 -6.06 8.58 -7.59
C GLY A 10 -6.74 7.23 -7.55
N GLN A 11 -7.30 6.84 -8.70
CA GLN A 11 -8.19 5.69 -8.82
C GLN A 11 -7.59 4.38 -8.28
N THR A 12 -6.36 4.04 -8.66
CA THR A 12 -5.71 2.78 -8.24
C THR A 12 -5.49 2.71 -6.73
N SER A 13 -5.17 3.84 -6.09
CA SER A 13 -5.06 3.94 -4.64
C SER A 13 -6.41 3.76 -3.95
N ASN A 14 -7.47 4.35 -4.52
CA ASN A 14 -8.83 4.25 -3.99
C ASN A 14 -9.36 2.80 -4.04
N TYR A 15 -9.03 2.02 -5.09
CA TYR A 15 -9.33 0.58 -5.13
C TYR A 15 -8.66 -0.18 -3.98
N LEU A 16 -7.36 0.04 -3.75
CA LEU A 16 -6.61 -0.61 -2.66
C LEU A 16 -7.13 -0.20 -1.29
N ALA A 17 -7.36 1.09 -1.09
CA ALA A 17 -7.86 1.61 0.16
C ALA A 17 -9.27 1.11 0.46
N THR A 18 -10.14 0.96 -0.55
CA THR A 18 -11.50 0.41 -0.33
C THR A 18 -11.44 -1.02 0.23
N HIS A 19 -10.55 -1.89 -0.28
CA HIS A 19 -10.35 -3.22 0.33
C HIS A 19 -9.82 -3.16 1.75
N PHE A 20 -8.91 -2.22 2.02
CA PHE A 20 -8.35 -2.00 3.35
C PHE A 20 -9.43 -1.57 4.34
N TRP A 21 -10.28 -0.60 3.96
CA TRP A 21 -11.38 -0.13 4.79
C TRP A 21 -12.46 -1.18 5.00
N ASN A 22 -12.83 -1.93 3.96
CA ASN A 22 -13.79 -3.03 4.10
C ASN A 22 -13.25 -4.13 5.03
N THR A 23 -11.95 -4.40 4.99
CA THR A 23 -11.30 -5.35 5.91
C THR A 23 -11.34 -4.84 7.34
N GLN A 24 -11.05 -3.56 7.57
CA GLN A 24 -11.11 -3.00 8.90
C GLN A 24 -12.54 -2.91 9.46
N GLU A 25 -13.52 -2.59 8.61
CA GLU A 25 -14.94 -2.57 8.98
C GLU A 25 -15.41 -3.95 9.46
N SER A 26 -14.93 -5.03 8.83
CA SER A 26 -15.28 -6.40 9.25
C SER A 26 -14.77 -6.80 10.65
N TYR A 27 -13.84 -6.03 11.23
CA TYR A 27 -13.33 -6.29 12.59
C TYR A 27 -14.17 -5.63 13.69
N PHE A 28 -15.13 -4.76 13.36
CA PHE A 28 -15.99 -4.13 14.37
C PHE A 28 -16.89 -5.18 15.03
N THR A 29 -16.94 -5.16 16.35
CA THR A 29 -17.82 -6.02 17.15
C THR A 29 -18.98 -5.20 17.71
N TYR A 30 -20.21 -5.56 17.33
CA TYR A 30 -21.42 -4.85 17.76
C TYR A 30 -22.12 -5.49 18.97
N ASP A 31 -21.66 -6.69 19.39
CA ASP A 31 -22.28 -7.50 20.45
C ASP A 31 -21.76 -7.19 21.87
N GLY A 32 -21.02 -6.08 22.04
CA GLY A 32 -20.50 -5.63 23.34
C GLY A 32 -19.23 -6.35 23.81
N GLU A 33 -18.73 -7.35 23.08
CA GLU A 33 -17.40 -7.90 23.30
C GLU A 33 -16.32 -6.97 22.75
N GLU A 34 -15.32 -6.65 23.56
CA GLU A 34 -14.19 -5.88 23.09
C GLU A 34 -13.37 -6.69 22.06
N GLY A 35 -13.35 -6.21 20.82
CA GLY A 35 -12.49 -6.75 19.76
C GLY A 35 -10.99 -6.59 20.06
N PRO A 36 -10.11 -7.34 19.35
CA PRO A 36 -8.65 -7.29 19.54
C PRO A 36 -8.00 -6.00 19.01
N LEU A 37 -8.70 -5.23 18.20
CA LEU A 37 -8.19 -4.01 17.56
C LEU A 37 -8.69 -2.74 18.25
N ASN A 38 -7.84 -1.73 18.23
CA ASN A 38 -8.21 -0.35 18.55
C ASN A 38 -8.63 0.36 17.27
N HIS A 39 -9.95 0.49 17.07
CA HIS A 39 -10.53 1.10 15.88
C HIS A 39 -10.30 2.62 15.82
N ASP A 40 -10.11 3.29 16.96
CA ASP A 40 -9.97 4.76 17.05
C ASP A 40 -8.69 5.30 16.38
N ILE A 41 -7.74 4.41 16.06
CA ILE A 41 -6.50 4.76 15.37
C ILE A 41 -6.78 5.20 13.93
N HIS A 42 -7.64 4.48 13.22
CA HIS A 42 -8.00 4.81 11.84
C HIS A 42 -9.39 5.40 11.71
N PHE A 43 -10.29 5.14 12.65
CA PHE A 43 -11.64 5.63 12.61
C PHE A 43 -11.85 6.75 13.62
N ARG A 44 -12.87 7.55 13.36
CA ARG A 44 -13.43 8.51 14.30
C ARG A 44 -14.92 8.23 14.46
N PRO A 45 -15.47 8.47 15.66
CA PRO A 45 -16.90 8.42 15.86
C PRO A 45 -17.57 9.53 15.04
N GLY A 46 -18.75 9.23 14.54
CA GLY A 46 -19.64 10.13 13.84
C GLY A 46 -21.08 9.73 14.09
N ILE A 47 -22.01 10.51 13.57
CA ILE A 47 -23.43 10.23 13.66
C ILE A 47 -23.89 9.91 12.24
N GLY A 48 -24.57 8.78 12.04
CA GLY A 48 -25.16 8.37 10.76
C GLY A 48 -26.53 9.00 10.51
N ALA A 49 -27.03 8.90 9.28
CA ALA A 49 -28.32 9.46 8.82
C ALA A 49 -29.51 9.26 9.79
N GLY A 50 -29.55 8.13 10.51
CA GLY A 50 -30.60 7.78 11.47
C GLY A 50 -30.36 8.25 12.91
N GLY A 51 -29.33 9.05 13.17
CA GLY A 51 -28.93 9.47 14.53
C GLY A 51 -28.15 8.39 15.29
N THR A 52 -27.82 7.26 14.66
CA THR A 52 -27.01 6.18 15.24
C THR A 52 -25.53 6.52 15.19
N GLU A 53 -24.76 6.12 16.18
CA GLU A 53 -23.30 6.24 16.13
C GLU A 53 -22.76 5.40 14.96
N THR A 54 -21.91 6.00 14.14
CA THR A 54 -21.21 5.35 13.04
C THR A 54 -19.73 5.68 13.13
N PHE A 55 -18.87 4.80 12.65
CA PHE A 55 -17.44 5.06 12.56
C PHE A 55 -17.09 5.48 11.14
N MET A 56 -16.29 6.53 10.99
CA MET A 56 -15.82 7.03 9.69
C MET A 56 -14.29 7.00 9.66
N PRO A 57 -13.65 6.54 8.58
CA PRO A 57 -12.20 6.56 8.46
C PRO A 57 -11.64 7.98 8.49
N ARG A 58 -10.46 8.14 9.11
CA ARG A 58 -9.61 9.33 9.07
C ARG A 58 -8.85 9.35 7.75
N THR A 59 -9.55 9.66 6.66
CA THR A 59 -8.98 9.58 5.32
C THR A 59 -9.33 10.78 4.44
N LEU A 60 -8.46 11.07 3.49
CA LEU A 60 -8.68 11.98 2.37
C LEU A 60 -8.58 11.17 1.08
N ILE A 61 -9.56 11.32 0.20
CA ILE A 61 -9.74 10.57 -1.03
C ILE A 61 -9.76 11.56 -2.18
N TYR A 62 -8.67 11.58 -2.93
CA TYR A 62 -8.54 12.37 -4.14
C TYR A 62 -8.79 11.49 -5.35
N ASP A 63 -9.68 11.93 -6.23
CA ASP A 63 -9.88 11.29 -7.52
C ASP A 63 -10.25 12.32 -8.59
N LEU A 64 -10.03 11.96 -9.84
CA LEU A 64 -10.45 12.78 -10.97
C LEU A 64 -11.97 12.78 -11.10
N LYS A 65 -12.49 13.79 -11.79
CA LYS A 65 -13.91 13.85 -12.16
C LYS A 65 -14.33 12.54 -12.85
N GLY A 66 -15.40 11.94 -12.32
CA GLY A 66 -15.92 10.65 -12.74
C GLY A 66 -15.28 9.42 -12.07
N GLY A 67 -14.26 9.59 -11.22
CA GLY A 67 -13.59 8.50 -10.50
C GLY A 67 -14.38 7.93 -9.32
N PHE A 68 -15.24 8.74 -8.70
CA PHE A 68 -16.07 8.34 -7.56
C PHE A 68 -17.24 7.39 -7.93
N GLY A 69 -17.51 7.16 -9.22
CA GLY A 69 -18.58 6.27 -9.65
C GLY A 69 -19.95 6.70 -9.10
N SER A 70 -20.69 5.76 -8.51
CA SER A 70 -22.00 6.03 -7.90
C SER A 70 -21.91 6.26 -6.38
N LEU A 71 -20.79 6.78 -5.86
CA LEU A 71 -20.58 6.90 -4.42
C LEU A 71 -21.65 7.80 -3.77
N LYS A 72 -22.63 7.15 -3.13
CA LYS A 72 -23.64 7.80 -2.27
C LYS A 72 -23.32 7.72 -0.78
N LYS A 73 -22.22 7.05 -0.41
CA LYS A 73 -21.82 6.81 0.99
C LYS A 73 -21.05 7.98 1.60
N ILE A 74 -21.48 9.20 1.26
CA ILE A 74 -21.25 10.37 2.08
C ILE A 74 -22.34 10.31 3.14
N ASN A 75 -21.95 10.35 4.41
CA ASN A 75 -22.90 10.21 5.52
C ASN A 75 -24.06 11.21 5.37
N ALA A 76 -25.31 10.72 5.29
CA ALA A 76 -26.46 11.52 4.84
C ALA A 76 -26.82 12.69 5.77
N LEU A 77 -26.38 12.68 7.03
CA LEU A 77 -26.43 13.85 7.92
C LEU A 77 -25.64 15.05 7.39
N TYR A 78 -24.75 14.79 6.44
CA TYR A 78 -23.90 15.76 5.78
C TYR A 78 -24.08 15.73 4.27
N GLU A 79 -25.21 15.20 3.76
CA GLU A 79 -25.64 15.57 2.42
C GLU A 79 -25.65 17.10 2.38
N ILE A 80 -24.65 17.67 1.72
CA ILE A 80 -24.72 19.05 1.28
C ILE A 80 -25.99 19.04 0.45
N GLU A 81 -26.96 19.89 0.79
CA GLU A 81 -28.09 20.16 -0.06
C GLU A 81 -27.56 20.60 -1.43
N GLU A 82 -27.26 19.66 -2.33
CA GLU A 82 -27.05 19.89 -3.77
C GLU A 82 -28.36 20.30 -4.46
N GLY A 83 -29.35 20.70 -3.66
CA GLY A 83 -30.58 21.38 -4.04
C GLY A 83 -30.64 22.84 -3.60
N LYS A 84 -29.52 23.50 -3.24
CA LYS A 84 -29.55 24.98 -3.20
C LYS A 84 -29.76 25.49 -4.61
N ALA A 85 -31.01 25.85 -4.88
CA ALA A 85 -31.46 26.58 -6.04
C ALA A 85 -30.38 27.57 -6.47
N LEU A 86 -29.87 27.41 -7.70
CA LEU A 86 -28.99 28.36 -8.35
C LEU A 86 -29.49 29.78 -8.03
N PRO A 87 -28.65 30.71 -7.55
CA PRO A 87 -29.07 32.10 -7.47
C PRO A 87 -29.57 32.48 -8.85
N LYS A 88 -30.84 32.90 -8.95
CA LYS A 88 -31.41 33.42 -10.20
C LYS A 88 -30.48 34.53 -10.70
N GLY A 89 -29.60 34.18 -11.64
CA GLY A 89 -28.69 35.13 -12.25
C GLY A 89 -29.48 36.21 -12.98
N LEU A 90 -28.88 37.39 -13.13
CA LEU A 90 -29.40 38.56 -13.85
C LEU A 90 -29.70 38.33 -15.35
N TRP A 91 -29.69 37.09 -15.84
CA TRP A 91 -29.84 36.74 -17.25
C TRP A 91 -31.22 36.15 -17.51
N ASP A 92 -32.03 36.84 -18.32
CA ASP A 92 -33.40 36.44 -18.71
C ASP A 92 -33.45 35.31 -19.76
N GLY A 93 -32.40 34.49 -19.86
CA GLY A 93 -32.38 33.30 -20.71
C GLY A 93 -32.69 32.05 -19.89
N GLN A 94 -33.63 31.21 -20.34
CA GLN A 94 -33.82 29.89 -19.72
C GLN A 94 -32.55 29.06 -19.93
N PRO A 95 -31.82 28.69 -18.88
CA PRO A 95 -30.64 27.85 -19.04
C PRO A 95 -31.08 26.47 -19.53
N ILE A 96 -30.51 26.00 -20.64
CA ILE A 96 -30.59 24.59 -21.02
C ILE A 96 -29.60 23.87 -20.12
N ILE A 97 -30.10 23.32 -19.01
CA ILE A 97 -29.31 22.52 -18.09
C ILE A 97 -29.08 21.16 -18.76
N GLN A 98 -27.89 20.94 -19.31
CA GLN A 98 -27.45 19.61 -19.73
C GLN A 98 -26.79 18.92 -18.54
N GLN A 99 -27.53 18.01 -17.90
CA GLN A 99 -26.99 17.13 -16.87
C GLN A 99 -26.40 15.88 -17.52
N ILE A 100 -25.18 15.53 -17.13
CA ILE A 100 -24.58 14.23 -17.46
C ILE A 100 -25.47 13.14 -16.84
N THR A 101 -25.71 12.05 -17.56
CA THR A 101 -26.50 10.93 -17.06
C THR A 101 -25.89 10.40 -15.76
N PRO A 102 -26.64 10.34 -14.64
CA PRO A 102 -26.13 9.84 -13.38
C PRO A 102 -25.61 8.40 -13.52
N ILE A 103 -24.47 8.10 -12.89
CA ILE A 103 -23.92 6.75 -12.86
C ILE A 103 -24.84 5.86 -12.04
N GLU A 104 -25.41 4.83 -12.66
CA GLU A 104 -26.31 3.89 -11.98
C GLU A 104 -25.58 3.12 -10.88
N GLN A 105 -26.22 3.04 -9.72
CA GLN A 105 -25.71 2.31 -8.56
C GLN A 105 -25.61 0.82 -8.87
N HIS A 106 -24.44 0.26 -8.54
CA HIS A 106 -24.17 -1.16 -8.73
C HIS A 106 -25.14 -2.03 -7.89
N PRO A 107 -25.62 -3.19 -8.41
CA PRO A 107 -26.55 -4.08 -7.67
C PRO A 107 -26.08 -4.48 -6.27
N TYR A 108 -24.77 -4.72 -6.11
CA TYR A 108 -24.14 -4.97 -4.81
C TYR A 108 -24.44 -3.86 -3.78
N GLN A 109 -24.26 -2.59 -4.17
CA GLN A 109 -24.52 -1.45 -3.29
C GLN A 109 -26.00 -1.33 -2.95
N ARG A 110 -26.88 -1.55 -3.93
CA ARG A 110 -28.33 -1.51 -3.71
C ARG A 110 -28.78 -2.58 -2.70
N SER A 111 -28.28 -3.81 -2.83
CA SER A 111 -28.55 -4.87 -1.86
C SER A 111 -28.05 -4.52 -0.46
N LEU A 112 -26.85 -3.93 -0.33
CA LEU A 112 -26.34 -3.49 0.97
C LEU A 112 -27.21 -2.40 1.61
N ASP A 113 -27.65 -1.40 0.84
CA ASP A 113 -28.50 -0.31 1.34
C ASP A 113 -29.88 -0.83 1.78
N GLU A 114 -30.41 -1.83 1.09
CA GLU A 114 -31.69 -2.49 1.42
C GLU A 114 -31.55 -3.57 2.52
N GLY A 115 -30.33 -3.86 2.98
CA GLY A 115 -30.06 -4.94 3.95
C GLY A 115 -30.33 -6.35 3.40
N LEU A 116 -30.30 -6.51 2.08
CA LEU A 116 -30.48 -7.78 1.38
C LEU A 116 -29.14 -8.47 1.13
N GLU A 117 -29.17 -9.78 0.88
CA GLU A 117 -27.99 -10.54 0.48
C GLU A 117 -27.44 -9.98 -0.85
N PRO A 118 -26.17 -9.54 -0.89
CA PRO A 118 -25.61 -8.95 -2.09
C PRO A 118 -25.24 -10.02 -3.14
N PRO A 119 -25.39 -9.71 -4.44
CA PRO A 119 -24.93 -10.59 -5.50
C PRO A 119 -23.40 -10.76 -5.50
N GLU A 120 -22.91 -11.92 -5.95
CA GLU A 120 -21.48 -12.18 -6.07
C GLU A 120 -20.81 -11.20 -7.05
N LEU A 121 -19.74 -10.56 -6.59
CA LEU A 121 -18.94 -9.63 -7.38
C LEU A 121 -18.03 -10.37 -8.35
N THR A 122 -17.91 -9.85 -9.58
CA THR A 122 -17.00 -10.37 -10.60
C THR A 122 -16.18 -9.24 -11.22
N THR A 123 -15.08 -9.58 -11.90
CA THR A 123 -14.24 -8.61 -12.60
C THR A 123 -14.99 -7.82 -13.68
N GLY A 124 -16.05 -8.40 -14.26
CA GLY A 124 -16.87 -7.75 -15.29
C GLY A 124 -17.97 -6.84 -14.75
N THR A 125 -18.38 -7.01 -13.49
CA THR A 125 -19.46 -6.20 -12.88
C THR A 125 -18.92 -4.93 -12.23
N ILE A 126 -17.70 -4.97 -11.68
CA ILE A 126 -17.08 -3.85 -11.00
C ILE A 126 -16.50 -2.86 -12.01
N ARG A 127 -16.94 -1.60 -11.93
CA ARG A 127 -16.52 -0.48 -12.78
C ARG A 127 -15.74 0.56 -11.99
N TYR A 128 -16.09 0.77 -10.74
CA TYR A 128 -15.49 1.77 -9.84
C TYR A 128 -15.13 1.15 -8.49
N TRP A 129 -14.22 1.79 -7.75
CA TRP A 129 -13.88 1.39 -6.39
C TRP A 129 -15.08 1.53 -5.44
N SER A 130 -15.97 2.49 -5.70
CA SER A 130 -17.19 2.70 -4.93
C SER A 130 -18.22 1.58 -5.09
N ASP A 131 -18.13 0.74 -6.12
CA ASP A 131 -19.08 -0.35 -6.38
C ASP A 131 -19.04 -1.44 -5.31
N PHE A 132 -17.93 -1.60 -4.59
CA PHE A 132 -17.77 -2.58 -3.51
C PHE A 132 -17.46 -1.95 -2.14
N ASN A 133 -17.53 -0.61 -2.04
CA ASN A 133 -17.29 0.10 -0.78
C ASN A 133 -18.36 -0.22 0.27
N ARG A 134 -17.94 -0.50 1.51
CA ARG A 134 -18.84 -0.73 2.64
C ARG A 134 -18.95 0.46 3.56
N VAL A 135 -17.88 1.22 3.69
CA VAL A 135 -17.71 2.22 4.74
C VAL A 135 -18.30 3.57 4.35
N PHE A 136 -18.81 4.30 5.35
CA PHE A 136 -19.24 5.68 5.18
C PHE A 136 -18.07 6.65 5.37
N TYR A 137 -17.95 7.59 4.45
CA TYR A 137 -16.96 8.64 4.52
C TYR A 137 -17.59 9.94 5.01
N HIS A 138 -16.76 10.76 5.63
CA HIS A 138 -17.12 12.14 5.91
C HIS A 138 -17.05 12.98 4.62
N PRO A 139 -17.90 14.01 4.43
CA PRO A 139 -17.87 14.81 3.20
C PRO A 139 -16.51 15.42 2.89
N ARG A 140 -15.82 15.94 3.93
CA ARG A 140 -14.45 16.49 3.78
C ARG A 140 -13.40 15.45 3.39
N SER A 141 -13.71 14.16 3.50
CA SER A 141 -12.83 13.09 3.04
C SER A 141 -12.86 12.91 1.53
N VAL A 142 -13.86 13.44 0.83
CA VAL A 142 -14.08 13.20 -0.61
C VAL A 142 -13.71 14.47 -1.37
N ILE A 143 -12.57 14.44 -2.09
CA ILE A 143 -12.06 15.58 -2.86
C ILE A 143 -12.03 15.20 -4.35
N GLN A 144 -12.93 15.79 -5.12
CA GLN A 144 -12.93 15.65 -6.57
C GLN A 144 -12.08 16.74 -7.22
N LEU A 145 -11.21 16.33 -8.15
CA LEU A 145 -10.44 17.23 -9.00
C LEU A 145 -11.15 17.40 -10.34
N ASP A 146 -11.57 18.62 -10.64
CA ASP A 146 -12.45 18.93 -11.79
C ASP A 146 -11.66 19.27 -13.06
N GLU A 147 -10.36 19.53 -12.95
CA GLU A 147 -9.47 19.92 -14.06
C GLU A 147 -9.26 18.79 -15.07
N PHE A 148 -9.35 17.54 -14.62
CA PHE A 148 -9.17 16.36 -15.45
C PHE A 148 -10.31 15.36 -15.26
N GLU A 149 -10.67 14.70 -16.35
CA GLU A 149 -11.67 13.64 -16.36
C GLU A 149 -11.01 12.27 -16.42
N LEU A 150 -11.54 11.33 -15.64
CA LEU A 150 -11.05 9.96 -15.62
C LEU A 150 -11.18 9.32 -17.03
N ASN A 151 -10.12 8.65 -17.49
CA ASN A 151 -10.04 8.03 -18.81
C ASN A 151 -10.19 9.00 -20.00
N SER A 152 -9.90 10.30 -19.81
CA SER A 152 -9.88 11.26 -20.91
C SER A 152 -8.85 10.89 -21.98
N VAL A 153 -9.34 10.68 -23.21
CA VAL A 153 -8.49 10.41 -24.37
C VAL A 153 -7.77 11.68 -24.86
N LEU A 154 -8.40 12.84 -24.67
CA LEU A 154 -7.89 14.14 -25.15
C LEU A 154 -6.88 14.75 -24.18
N MET A 155 -7.12 14.63 -22.87
CA MET A 155 -6.27 15.17 -21.81
C MET A 155 -5.93 14.07 -20.80
N PRO A 156 -5.08 13.09 -21.18
CA PRO A 156 -4.73 11.98 -20.31
C PRO A 156 -3.85 12.45 -19.14
N PHE A 157 -4.23 12.02 -17.92
CA PHE A 157 -3.49 12.30 -16.69
C PHE A 157 -2.35 11.29 -16.46
N GLU A 158 -1.41 11.21 -17.41
CA GLU A 158 -0.35 10.18 -17.43
C GLU A 158 1.07 10.74 -17.19
N LYS A 159 1.32 12.02 -17.46
CA LYS A 159 2.68 12.60 -17.38
C LYS A 159 2.95 13.19 -16.01
N TRP A 160 4.12 12.89 -15.44
CA TRP A 160 4.59 13.43 -14.15
C TRP A 160 4.33 14.95 -13.97
N GLY A 161 4.83 15.78 -14.89
CA GLY A 161 4.75 17.24 -14.75
C GLY A 161 3.32 17.78 -14.73
N ILE A 162 2.36 17.09 -15.36
CA ILE A 162 0.94 17.49 -15.31
C ILE A 162 0.42 17.38 -13.86
N GLY A 163 0.84 16.34 -13.13
CA GLY A 163 0.46 16.17 -11.73
C GLY A 163 1.08 17.22 -10.81
N GLU A 164 2.33 17.61 -11.07
CA GLU A 164 2.99 18.69 -10.32
C GLU A 164 2.30 20.04 -10.55
N GLU A 165 2.05 20.38 -11.83
CA GLU A 165 1.35 21.61 -12.20
C GLU A 165 -0.06 21.68 -11.58
N LEU A 166 -0.80 20.56 -11.60
CA LEU A 166 -2.11 20.48 -10.97
C LEU A 166 -2.02 20.72 -9.46
N PHE A 167 -1.07 20.07 -8.76
CA PHE A 167 -0.87 20.27 -7.34
C PHE A 167 -0.57 21.74 -7.03
N TYR A 168 0.39 22.36 -7.73
CA TYR A 168 0.75 23.76 -7.49
C TYR A 168 -0.41 24.72 -7.74
N SER A 169 -1.23 24.47 -8.76
CA SER A 169 -2.42 25.27 -9.05
C SER A 169 -3.43 25.20 -7.89
N LEU A 170 -3.75 23.98 -7.44
CA LEU A 170 -4.73 23.75 -6.38
C LEU A 170 -4.23 24.24 -5.02
N ASP A 171 -2.97 23.98 -4.68
CA ASP A 171 -2.38 24.40 -3.41
C ASP A 171 -2.29 25.93 -3.31
N LYS A 172 -1.97 26.61 -4.42
CA LYS A 172 -1.99 28.07 -4.47
C LYS A 172 -3.39 28.66 -4.29
N GLU A 173 -4.42 27.99 -4.81
CA GLU A 173 -5.80 28.49 -4.73
C GLU A 173 -6.46 28.19 -3.38
N HIS A 174 -6.19 27.00 -2.83
CA HIS A 174 -6.99 26.44 -1.73
C HIS A 174 -6.19 26.13 -0.47
N ASP A 175 -4.85 26.13 -0.51
CA ASP A 175 -3.98 25.58 0.52
C ASP A 175 -4.44 24.16 0.92
N LEU A 176 -4.05 23.17 0.11
CA LEU A 176 -4.60 21.81 0.21
C LEU A 176 -4.32 21.19 1.59
N LEU A 177 -3.16 21.51 2.18
CA LEU A 177 -2.82 21.02 3.51
C LEU A 177 -3.76 21.61 4.56
N ASP A 178 -3.95 22.93 4.55
CA ASP A 178 -4.76 23.62 5.56
C ASP A 178 -6.25 23.35 5.41
N ARG A 179 -6.74 23.27 4.16
CA ARG A 179 -8.15 22.99 3.87
C ARG A 179 -8.52 21.54 4.20
N ASP A 180 -7.70 20.58 3.76
CA ASP A 180 -8.11 19.18 3.74
C ASP A 180 -7.50 18.39 4.90
N LEU A 181 -6.19 18.47 5.13
CA LEU A 181 -5.51 17.62 6.11
C LEU A 181 -5.57 18.17 7.52
N ARG A 182 -5.36 19.49 7.70
CA ARG A 182 -5.29 20.12 9.03
C ARG A 182 -6.51 19.82 9.91
N PRO A 183 -7.77 19.83 9.42
CA PRO A 183 -8.91 19.46 10.25
C PRO A 183 -8.79 18.05 10.86
N PHE A 184 -8.32 17.06 10.09
CA PHE A 184 -8.14 15.69 10.61
C PHE A 184 -6.95 15.58 11.56
N ALA A 185 -5.89 16.36 11.32
CA ALA A 185 -4.72 16.41 12.20
C ALA A 185 -5.04 17.06 13.55
N GLU A 186 -5.81 18.16 13.56
CA GLU A 186 -6.24 18.85 14.78
C GLU A 186 -7.24 18.02 15.61
N GLU A 187 -8.05 17.18 14.95
CA GLU A 187 -8.94 16.21 15.61
C GLU A 187 -8.21 14.99 16.18
N SER A 188 -6.91 14.86 15.95
CA SER A 188 -6.10 13.74 16.45
C SER A 188 -5.37 14.16 17.71
N ASP A 189 -5.48 13.37 18.79
CA ASP A 189 -4.80 13.66 20.05
C ASP A 189 -3.29 13.55 19.91
N GLN A 190 -2.83 12.48 19.25
CA GLN A 190 -1.42 12.27 18.97
C GLN A 190 -1.27 11.48 17.66
N LEU A 191 -1.00 12.24 16.60
CA LEU A 191 -0.73 11.70 15.28
C LEU A 191 0.50 10.78 15.29
N GLN A 192 0.28 9.49 15.02
CA GLN A 192 1.34 8.48 14.93
C GLN A 192 2.03 8.55 13.57
N ALA A 193 1.25 8.61 12.49
CA ALA A 193 1.76 8.55 11.13
C ALA A 193 0.77 9.13 10.11
N LEU A 194 1.31 9.54 8.97
CA LEU A 194 0.56 9.77 7.74
C LEU A 194 0.79 8.58 6.81
N GLN A 195 -0.29 7.97 6.33
CA GLN A 195 -0.24 6.89 5.36
C GLN A 195 -0.69 7.41 4.00
N VAL A 196 0.20 7.45 3.01
CA VAL A 196 -0.12 7.88 1.65
C VAL A 196 -0.17 6.65 0.74
N ILE A 197 -1.24 6.50 -0.03
CA ILE A 197 -1.37 5.47 -1.06
C ILE A 197 -1.53 6.22 -2.39
N THR A 198 -0.66 5.94 -3.36
CA THR A 198 -0.63 6.69 -4.63
C THR A 198 -0.19 5.81 -5.79
N GLY A 199 -0.62 6.15 -7.00
CA GLY A 199 0.04 5.70 -8.22
C GLY A 199 1.45 6.29 -8.32
N VAL A 200 2.40 5.53 -8.87
CA VAL A 200 3.81 5.97 -9.03
C VAL A 200 4.31 5.95 -10.46
N ASP A 201 3.46 5.57 -11.40
CA ASP A 201 3.82 5.36 -12.79
C ASP A 201 3.04 6.24 -13.78
N ASP A 202 2.23 7.15 -13.26
CA ASP A 202 1.42 8.15 -13.97
C ASP A 202 1.59 9.56 -13.35
N ALA A 203 0.68 10.49 -13.67
CA ALA A 203 0.73 11.85 -13.14
C ALA A 203 0.45 11.94 -11.62
N TRP A 204 -0.19 10.94 -11.02
CA TRP A 204 -0.41 10.92 -9.56
C TRP A 204 0.90 10.85 -8.79
N GLY A 205 1.94 10.23 -9.36
CA GLY A 205 3.28 10.25 -8.77
C GLY A 205 3.81 11.67 -8.57
N GLY A 206 3.61 12.54 -9.58
CA GLY A 206 4.05 13.95 -9.52
C GLY A 206 3.23 14.76 -8.53
N PHE A 207 1.90 14.57 -8.54
CA PHE A 207 1.00 15.18 -7.56
C PHE A 207 1.39 14.77 -6.13
N ALA A 208 1.63 13.47 -5.90
CA ALA A 208 1.99 12.92 -4.60
C ALA A 208 3.35 13.42 -4.12
N ALA A 209 4.36 13.53 -4.99
CA ALA A 209 5.67 14.05 -4.62
C ALA A 209 5.58 15.48 -4.07
N ARG A 210 4.82 16.35 -4.72
CA ARG A 210 4.63 17.74 -4.26
C ARG A 210 3.80 17.84 -3.00
N TYR A 211 2.79 17.00 -2.85
CA TYR A 211 2.06 16.92 -1.60
C TYR A 211 2.99 16.45 -0.46
N LEU A 212 3.80 15.42 -0.69
CA LEU A 212 4.74 14.89 0.31
C LEU A 212 5.79 15.91 0.75
N GLU A 213 6.29 16.77 -0.14
CA GLU A 213 7.14 17.91 0.22
C GLU A 213 6.42 18.81 1.23
N ARG A 214 5.19 19.23 0.90
CA ARG A 214 4.40 20.10 1.78
C ARG A 214 4.08 19.44 3.13
N LEU A 215 3.79 18.12 3.12
CA LEU A 215 3.58 17.34 4.32
C LEU A 215 4.85 17.23 5.17
N ARG A 216 6.02 17.07 4.55
CA ARG A 216 7.29 16.96 5.27
C ARG A 216 7.69 18.29 5.90
N ASP A 217 7.39 19.42 5.24
CA ASP A 217 7.63 20.76 5.79
C ASP A 217 6.81 21.02 7.06
N GLU A 218 5.53 20.63 7.06
CA GLU A 218 4.62 20.85 8.20
C GLU A 218 4.79 19.78 9.30
N PHE A 219 4.85 18.51 8.90
CA PHE A 219 4.86 17.34 9.78
C PHE A 219 6.25 16.67 9.84
N GLY A 220 7.32 17.46 9.89
CA GLY A 220 8.70 16.99 9.77
C GLY A 220 9.09 15.81 10.66
N LYS A 221 8.51 15.70 11.87
CA LYS A 221 8.76 14.61 12.83
C LYS A 221 7.83 13.41 12.72
N THR A 222 6.73 13.55 11.99
CA THR A 222 5.72 12.49 11.84
C THR A 222 6.23 11.45 10.86
N SER A 223 5.97 10.17 11.14
CA SER A 223 6.31 9.08 10.21
C SER A 223 5.37 9.15 9.00
N ILE A 224 5.94 9.22 7.80
CA ILE A 224 5.18 9.26 6.53
C ILE A 224 5.45 7.97 5.77
N TRP A 225 4.44 7.10 5.70
CA TRP A 225 4.50 5.82 5.00
C TRP A 225 3.84 5.97 3.64
N VAL A 226 4.56 5.65 2.56
CA VAL A 226 4.06 5.76 1.19
C VAL A 226 3.98 4.38 0.56
N TRP A 227 2.77 3.98 0.16
CA TRP A 227 2.49 2.78 -0.63
C TRP A 227 2.35 3.17 -2.10
N GLY A 228 3.39 2.90 -2.89
CA GLY A 228 3.47 3.32 -4.29
C GLY A 228 3.01 2.23 -5.25
N LEU A 229 1.88 2.41 -5.92
CA LEU A 229 1.28 1.41 -6.80
C LEU A 229 1.76 1.57 -8.25
N GLY A 230 2.42 0.54 -8.78
CA GLY A 230 2.78 0.46 -10.20
C GLY A 230 1.74 -0.33 -11.00
N ASN A 231 1.40 0.14 -12.20
CA ASN A 231 0.38 -0.44 -13.06
C ASN A 231 0.92 -1.40 -14.14
N ASP A 232 1.02 -2.70 -13.86
CA ASP A 232 1.52 -3.71 -14.83
C ASP A 232 0.59 -4.03 -16.03
N ARG A 233 -0.32 -3.13 -16.43
CA ARG A 233 -1.14 -3.31 -17.62
C ARG A 233 -0.25 -3.41 -18.87
N GLN A 234 -0.66 -4.25 -19.82
CA GLN A 234 0.00 -4.32 -21.12
C GLN A 234 -0.21 -2.99 -21.86
N ILE A 235 0.88 -2.27 -22.07
CA ILE A 235 0.89 -0.95 -22.70
C ILE A 235 1.78 -0.96 -23.93
N SER A 236 1.53 0.01 -24.82
CA SER A 236 2.37 0.25 -25.99
C SER A 236 3.81 0.60 -25.56
N ARG A 237 4.78 0.41 -26.47
CA ARG A 237 6.20 0.65 -26.16
C ARG A 237 6.48 2.09 -25.73
N GLU A 238 5.82 3.08 -26.33
CA GLU A 238 5.97 4.49 -25.99
C GLU A 238 5.42 4.78 -24.59
N LYS A 239 4.21 4.27 -24.28
CA LYS A 239 3.63 4.37 -22.94
C LYS A 239 4.52 3.69 -21.90
N HIS A 240 5.13 2.56 -22.24
CA HIS A 240 6.08 1.88 -21.36
C HIS A 240 7.32 2.74 -21.04
N GLN A 241 7.84 3.51 -22.00
CA GLN A 241 8.97 4.40 -21.76
C GLN A 241 8.58 5.54 -20.81
N SER A 242 7.43 6.18 -21.05
CA SER A 242 6.90 7.22 -20.15
C SER A 242 6.67 6.69 -18.74
N LYS A 243 6.12 5.48 -18.64
CA LYS A 243 5.88 4.78 -17.37
C LYS A 243 7.16 4.60 -16.56
N ILE A 244 8.23 4.07 -17.18
CA ILE A 244 9.50 3.88 -16.47
C ILE A 244 10.09 5.23 -16.02
N LEU A 245 9.96 6.27 -16.84
CA LEU A 245 10.44 7.61 -16.48
C LEU A 245 9.66 8.16 -15.27
N ASN A 246 8.34 8.00 -15.25
CA ASN A 246 7.51 8.38 -14.10
C ASN A 246 7.90 7.59 -12.84
N LEU A 247 8.14 6.28 -12.94
CA LEU A 247 8.61 5.48 -11.81
C LEU A 247 9.98 5.96 -11.27
N ALA A 248 10.89 6.35 -12.17
CA ALA A 248 12.19 6.88 -11.77
C ALA A 248 12.05 8.25 -11.07
N ARG A 249 11.17 9.13 -11.57
CA ARG A 249 10.82 10.38 -10.92
C ARG A 249 10.10 10.14 -9.58
N SER A 250 9.24 9.14 -9.46
CA SER A 250 8.64 8.73 -8.19
C SER A 250 9.69 8.32 -7.17
N LEU A 251 10.68 7.51 -7.56
CA LEU A 251 11.78 7.14 -6.68
C LEU A 251 12.54 8.38 -6.19
N GLN A 252 12.82 9.32 -7.09
CA GLN A 252 13.55 10.55 -6.77
C GLN A 252 12.73 11.55 -5.94
N GLY A 253 11.48 11.81 -6.29
CA GLY A 253 10.64 12.80 -5.60
C GLY A 253 10.01 12.30 -4.30
N ILE A 254 9.67 11.01 -4.20
CA ILE A 254 8.94 10.46 -3.04
C ILE A 254 9.89 9.94 -1.97
N SER A 255 10.95 9.20 -2.34
CA SER A 255 11.78 8.50 -1.35
C SER A 255 12.50 9.42 -0.34
N PRO A 256 12.97 10.63 -0.70
CA PRO A 256 13.60 11.53 0.27
C PRO A 256 12.60 12.06 1.30
N GLN A 257 11.36 12.33 0.85
CA GLN A 257 10.29 12.90 1.66
C GLN A 257 9.60 11.86 2.54
N ALA A 258 9.54 10.60 2.10
CA ALA A 258 8.97 9.50 2.87
C ALA A 258 9.87 9.12 4.06
N SER A 259 9.23 8.67 5.15
CA SER A 259 9.92 7.94 6.21
C SER A 259 10.15 6.49 5.80
N LEU A 260 9.15 5.91 5.11
CA LEU A 260 9.25 4.60 4.47
C LEU A 260 8.47 4.62 3.15
N TYR A 261 9.13 4.27 2.05
CA TYR A 261 8.54 4.11 0.73
C TYR A 261 8.49 2.63 0.35
N ILE A 262 7.29 2.15 0.03
CA ILE A 262 7.02 0.74 -0.26
C ILE A 262 6.42 0.69 -1.67
N PRO A 263 7.25 0.53 -2.71
CA PRO A 263 6.75 0.36 -4.05
C PRO A 263 6.14 -1.05 -4.22
N LEU A 264 4.99 -1.11 -4.88
CA LEU A 264 4.17 -2.29 -5.06
C LEU A 264 3.91 -2.55 -6.54
N ALA A 265 4.14 -3.79 -6.95
CA ALA A 265 3.82 -4.32 -8.26
C ALA A 265 3.28 -5.75 -8.14
N VAL A 266 2.57 -6.21 -9.16
CA VAL A 266 2.05 -7.57 -9.17
C VAL A 266 3.23 -8.53 -9.38
N PRO A 267 3.36 -9.63 -8.59
CA PRO A 267 4.47 -10.57 -8.72
C PRO A 267 4.60 -11.06 -10.17
N PRO A 268 5.80 -11.37 -10.70
CA PRO A 268 5.93 -11.91 -12.04
C PRO A 268 5.27 -13.31 -12.17
N ARG A 269 5.10 -13.80 -13.41
CA ARG A 269 4.63 -15.18 -13.65
C ARG A 269 5.80 -16.18 -13.55
N PRO A 270 5.54 -17.44 -13.16
CA PRO A 270 4.25 -17.99 -12.71
C PRO A 270 3.89 -17.54 -11.29
N LEU A 271 2.59 -17.33 -11.03
CA LEU A 271 2.09 -17.13 -9.67
C LEU A 271 2.00 -18.47 -8.93
N PRO A 272 2.02 -18.48 -7.57
CA PRO A 272 1.80 -19.71 -6.82
C PRO A 272 0.48 -20.39 -7.22
N PRO A 273 0.39 -21.73 -7.27
CA PRO A 273 -0.79 -22.45 -7.78
C PRO A 273 -2.10 -22.14 -7.05
N TYR A 274 -2.01 -21.70 -5.80
CA TYR A 274 -3.17 -21.32 -5.01
C TYR A 274 -3.67 -19.90 -5.32
N VAL A 275 -3.01 -19.12 -6.19
CA VAL A 275 -3.38 -17.73 -6.51
C VAL A 275 -4.00 -17.64 -7.90
N SER A 276 -5.22 -17.12 -7.97
CA SER A 276 -5.95 -16.80 -9.20
C SER A 276 -6.14 -15.28 -9.31
N LEU A 277 -5.32 -14.64 -10.14
CA LEU A 277 -5.29 -13.19 -10.29
C LEU A 277 -5.51 -12.75 -11.74
N ASP A 278 -6.53 -11.92 -11.98
CA ASP A 278 -6.66 -11.15 -13.21
C ASP A 278 -5.82 -9.86 -13.08
N ARG A 279 -4.81 -9.72 -13.93
CA ARG A 279 -3.89 -8.56 -13.91
C ARG A 279 -4.45 -7.31 -14.58
N ASN A 280 -5.58 -7.43 -15.27
CA ASN A 280 -6.23 -6.29 -15.91
C ASN A 280 -7.30 -5.66 -15.02
N SER A 281 -7.72 -6.37 -13.97
CA SER A 281 -8.72 -5.89 -13.02
C SER A 281 -8.04 -5.21 -11.84
N GLU A 282 -8.33 -3.91 -11.63
CA GLU A 282 -7.83 -3.18 -10.45
C GLU A 282 -8.32 -3.86 -9.17
N TRP A 283 -9.60 -4.22 -9.10
CA TRP A 283 -10.20 -4.94 -7.97
C TRP A 283 -9.41 -6.18 -7.54
N HIS A 284 -8.90 -6.98 -8.50
CA HIS A 284 -8.06 -8.14 -8.19
C HIS A 284 -6.69 -7.75 -7.66
N ARG A 285 -6.00 -6.83 -8.35
CA ARG A 285 -4.65 -6.38 -7.97
C ARG A 285 -4.64 -5.71 -6.60
N SER A 286 -5.59 -4.80 -6.39
CA SER A 286 -5.77 -4.05 -5.16
C SER A 286 -6.09 -4.95 -3.97
N ALA A 287 -6.84 -6.03 -4.16
CA ALA A 287 -7.13 -7.00 -3.10
C ALA A 287 -5.87 -7.77 -2.65
N LEU A 288 -4.98 -8.13 -3.58
CA LEU A 288 -3.70 -8.77 -3.25
C LEU A 288 -2.84 -7.81 -2.41
N PHE A 289 -2.70 -6.56 -2.87
CA PHE A 289 -1.92 -5.53 -2.16
C PHE A 289 -2.53 -5.20 -0.80
N SER A 290 -3.86 -5.07 -0.73
CA SER A 290 -4.58 -4.81 0.52
C SER A 290 -4.37 -5.93 1.54
N THR A 291 -4.35 -7.20 1.10
CA THR A 291 -4.06 -8.34 1.99
C THR A 291 -2.67 -8.19 2.63
N ALA A 292 -1.67 -7.77 1.86
CA ALA A 292 -0.32 -7.58 2.37
C ALA A 292 -0.19 -6.32 3.25
N LEU A 293 -0.74 -5.20 2.81
CA LEU A 293 -0.75 -3.93 3.54
C LEU A 293 -1.47 -4.06 4.90
N GLU A 294 -2.64 -4.69 4.90
CA GLU A 294 -3.41 -4.91 6.12
C GLU A 294 -2.62 -5.76 7.11
N THR A 295 -2.04 -6.88 6.66
CA THR A 295 -1.22 -7.75 7.53
C THR A 295 -0.03 -6.98 8.12
N MET A 296 0.72 -6.26 7.29
CA MET A 296 1.94 -5.55 7.72
C MET A 296 1.63 -4.40 8.69
N THR A 297 0.51 -3.71 8.51
CA THR A 297 0.12 -2.56 9.37
C THR A 297 -0.68 -2.96 10.60
N LEU A 298 -1.18 -4.19 10.67
CA LEU A 298 -2.00 -4.70 11.76
C LEU A 298 -1.41 -4.48 13.17
N PRO A 299 -0.09 -4.71 13.41
CA PRO A 299 0.48 -4.52 14.74
C PRO A 299 0.36 -3.10 15.31
N SER A 300 0.20 -2.09 14.44
CA SER A 300 0.00 -0.72 14.88
C SER A 300 -1.34 -0.49 15.56
N ARG A 301 -2.30 -1.42 15.40
CA ARG A 301 -3.68 -1.29 15.85
C ARG A 301 -4.12 -2.34 16.85
N LEU A 302 -3.26 -3.30 17.18
CA LEU A 302 -3.53 -4.29 18.21
C LEU A 302 -3.70 -3.59 19.57
N LYS A 303 -4.72 -3.99 20.33
CA LYS A 303 -4.87 -3.50 21.71
C LYS A 303 -3.74 -4.05 22.57
N ALA A 304 -3.00 -3.14 23.22
CA ALA A 304 -1.89 -3.45 24.10
C ALA A 304 -2.23 -4.43 25.25
N SER A 305 -3.52 -4.57 25.60
CA SER A 305 -4.01 -5.50 26.61
C SER A 305 -4.01 -6.97 26.17
N ARG A 306 -4.03 -7.25 24.86
CA ARG A 306 -4.08 -8.60 24.31
C ARG A 306 -2.79 -9.00 23.60
N GLU A 307 -2.26 -8.09 22.80
CA GLU A 307 -1.08 -8.34 21.98
C GLU A 307 -0.18 -7.09 21.98
N LYS A 308 1.09 -7.25 21.60
CA LYS A 308 2.04 -6.15 21.65
C LYS A 308 1.81 -5.17 20.50
N GLN A 309 1.31 -3.99 20.83
CA GLN A 309 1.19 -2.90 19.87
C GLN A 309 2.60 -2.42 19.43
N VAL A 310 2.79 -2.26 18.12
CA VAL A 310 4.04 -1.73 17.54
C VAL A 310 3.68 -0.60 16.57
N THR A 311 4.14 0.62 16.85
CA THR A 311 3.83 1.79 16.01
C THR A 311 4.55 1.71 14.67
N LEU A 312 4.04 2.41 13.65
CA LEU A 312 4.69 2.49 12.34
C LEU A 312 6.12 3.07 12.41
N SER A 313 6.36 4.02 13.32
CA SER A 313 7.70 4.56 13.58
C SER A 313 8.67 3.55 14.21
N GLN A 314 8.17 2.60 15.02
CA GLN A 314 9.00 1.51 15.53
C GLN A 314 9.36 0.52 14.43
N ILE A 315 8.41 0.18 13.56
CA ILE A 315 8.65 -0.67 12.39
C ILE A 315 9.70 -0.03 11.46
N GLU A 316 9.58 1.27 11.21
CA GLU A 316 10.59 2.06 10.48
C GLU A 316 11.99 1.91 11.08
N GLY A 317 12.13 2.04 12.40
CA GLY A 317 13.41 1.88 13.10
C GLY A 317 14.04 0.48 12.96
N PHE A 318 13.24 -0.56 12.75
CA PHE A 318 13.74 -1.92 12.50
C PHE A 318 14.22 -2.13 11.06
N LEU A 319 13.75 -1.30 10.12
CA LEU A 319 14.06 -1.40 8.69
C LEU A 319 15.19 -0.46 8.29
N ASN A 320 15.23 0.74 8.87
CA ASN A 320 16.18 1.79 8.53
C ASN A 320 17.39 1.80 9.50
N VAL A 321 18.21 0.74 9.42
CA VAL A 321 19.31 0.50 10.38
C VAL A 321 20.40 1.58 10.33
N ASN A 322 20.75 2.08 9.14
CA ASN A 322 21.82 3.07 8.97
C ASN A 322 21.28 4.49 8.72
N GLY A 323 19.98 4.73 8.90
CA GLY A 323 19.33 6.04 8.75
C GLY A 323 18.94 6.44 7.32
N ASN A 324 19.49 5.80 6.29
CA ASN A 324 19.26 6.15 4.88
C ASN A 324 18.56 5.05 4.06
N GLN A 325 18.16 3.92 4.66
CA GLN A 325 17.41 2.85 3.99
C GLN A 325 15.89 3.05 4.12
N LYS A 326 15.32 3.95 3.32
CA LYS A 326 13.90 4.34 3.37
C LYS A 326 12.97 3.59 2.39
N ILE A 327 13.51 2.91 1.39
CA ILE A 327 12.81 2.05 0.43
C ILE A 327 12.82 0.60 0.92
N ALA A 328 11.65 -0.02 1.02
CA ALA A 328 11.51 -1.40 1.48
C ALA A 328 10.72 -2.28 0.50
N CYS A 329 11.08 -3.56 0.45
CA CYS A 329 10.49 -4.60 -0.39
C CYS A 329 9.45 -5.39 0.42
N LEU A 330 8.22 -5.48 -0.09
CA LEU A 330 7.14 -6.25 0.53
C LEU A 330 7.02 -7.64 -0.11
N GLN A 331 6.92 -8.65 0.74
CA GLN A 331 6.65 -10.03 0.35
C GLN A 331 5.44 -10.58 1.12
N LEU A 332 4.78 -11.57 0.53
CA LEU A 332 3.54 -12.17 1.02
C LEU A 332 3.55 -13.68 0.77
N SER A 333 3.03 -14.45 1.73
CA SER A 333 2.60 -15.83 1.54
C SER A 333 1.24 -16.05 2.20
N VAL A 334 0.38 -16.85 1.58
CA VAL A 334 -0.92 -17.21 2.16
C VAL A 334 -0.90 -18.68 2.57
N LEU A 335 -1.21 -18.93 3.85
CA LEU A 335 -1.17 -20.25 4.46
C LEU A 335 -2.57 -20.84 4.47
N LYS A 336 -2.70 -22.09 4.00
CA LYS A 336 -4.00 -22.78 3.95
C LYS A 336 -4.47 -23.14 5.35
N PRO A 337 -5.75 -22.87 5.72
CA PRO A 337 -6.32 -23.34 6.98
C PRO A 337 -6.20 -24.87 7.09
N GLY A 338 -5.60 -25.37 8.18
CA GLY A 338 -5.51 -26.81 8.47
C GLY A 338 -4.39 -27.57 7.77
N PHE A 339 -3.50 -26.92 7.00
CA PHE A 339 -2.24 -27.53 6.57
C PHE A 339 -1.11 -27.08 7.49
N HIS A 340 -0.63 -27.99 8.34
CA HIS A 340 0.63 -27.80 9.05
C HIS A 340 1.75 -27.59 8.04
N SER A 341 2.50 -26.49 8.14
CA SER A 341 3.73 -26.36 7.40
C SER A 341 4.70 -27.44 7.88
N GLN A 342 4.89 -28.49 7.08
CA GLN A 342 6.27 -28.94 6.92
C GLN A 342 7.00 -27.74 6.34
N SER A 343 7.99 -27.24 7.08
CA SER A 343 8.89 -26.17 6.67
C SER A 343 9.19 -26.30 5.18
N PRO A 344 9.18 -25.21 4.39
CA PRO A 344 9.50 -25.31 2.97
C PRO A 344 10.87 -25.97 2.85
N THR A 345 10.88 -27.20 2.35
CA THR A 345 12.10 -27.97 2.16
C THR A 345 12.85 -27.29 1.03
N ASN A 346 13.99 -26.66 1.37
CA ASN A 346 14.94 -26.09 0.42
C ASN A 346 15.23 -27.09 -0.72
N PRO A 347 14.84 -26.83 -1.98
CA PRO A 347 15.24 -27.68 -3.10
C PRO A 347 16.70 -27.43 -3.54
N ALA A 348 17.41 -26.48 -2.91
CA ALA A 348 18.68 -25.95 -3.42
C ALA A 348 19.95 -26.38 -2.67
N VAL A 349 19.88 -27.29 -1.68
CA VAL A 349 21.09 -27.77 -0.96
C VAL A 349 21.40 -29.26 -1.21
N ALA A 350 20.62 -29.93 -2.06
CA ALA A 350 20.89 -31.32 -2.42
C ALA A 350 21.95 -31.44 -3.53
N ALA A 351 23.19 -30.98 -3.28
CA ALA A 351 24.42 -31.50 -3.89
C ALA A 351 25.64 -30.64 -3.53
N THR A 352 26.17 -30.74 -2.31
CA THR A 352 27.62 -30.60 -2.10
C THR A 352 28.06 -31.31 -0.82
N ASP A 353 28.91 -32.29 -1.04
CA ASP A 353 29.89 -32.92 -0.14
C ASP A 353 29.45 -33.43 1.24
N SER A 354 29.18 -34.73 1.24
CA SER A 354 29.24 -35.62 2.38
C SER A 354 30.68 -35.75 2.92
N ARG A 355 30.95 -35.14 4.09
CA ARG A 355 31.85 -35.65 5.15
C ARG A 355 31.92 -34.66 6.33
N GLU A 356 30.94 -34.67 7.22
CA GLU A 356 31.17 -34.26 8.61
C GLU A 356 30.50 -35.23 9.58
N LEU A 357 31.25 -35.58 10.62
CA LEU A 357 30.94 -36.60 11.60
C LEU A 357 29.69 -36.24 12.40
N ARG A 358 28.73 -37.18 12.42
CA ARG A 358 27.48 -37.10 13.15
C ARG A 358 27.75 -37.12 14.66
N ASN A 359 27.59 -35.97 15.32
CA ASN A 359 27.67 -35.84 16.77
C ASN A 359 26.25 -36.03 17.36
N PRO A 360 25.98 -37.03 18.20
CA PRO A 360 24.60 -37.44 18.55
C PRO A 360 23.90 -36.57 19.62
N ASN A 361 24.46 -35.43 20.03
CA ASN A 361 23.94 -34.60 21.14
C ASN A 361 23.58 -33.15 20.75
N LYS A 362 23.18 -32.87 19.51
CA LYS A 362 22.52 -31.59 19.17
C LYS A 362 21.04 -31.83 18.95
N GLU A 363 20.23 -31.37 19.90
CA GLU A 363 18.80 -31.09 19.69
C GLU A 363 18.66 -30.21 18.45
N ASP A 364 17.66 -30.50 17.62
CA ASP A 364 17.41 -29.88 16.33
C ASP A 364 17.45 -28.34 16.43
N ALA A 365 18.52 -27.74 15.91
CA ALA A 365 18.61 -26.30 15.76
C ALA A 365 17.54 -25.86 14.75
N ILE A 366 16.52 -25.14 15.25
CA ILE A 366 15.51 -24.46 14.44
C ILE A 366 16.23 -23.58 13.40
N PRO A 367 15.87 -23.59 12.11
CA PRO A 367 16.53 -22.75 11.13
C PRO A 367 16.22 -21.28 11.46
N THR A 368 17.20 -20.56 12.00
CA THR A 368 17.17 -19.12 12.30
C THR A 368 17.39 -18.25 11.04
N GLY A 369 16.97 -18.76 9.87
CA GLY A 369 17.03 -18.02 8.60
C GLY A 369 15.77 -17.20 8.36
N PRO A 370 15.84 -16.13 7.54
CA PRO A 370 14.66 -15.35 7.15
C PRO A 370 13.64 -16.25 6.44
N ALA A 371 12.36 -16.03 6.69
CA ALA A 371 11.31 -16.81 6.04
C ALA A 371 11.30 -16.49 4.53
N VAL A 372 11.38 -17.53 3.69
CA VAL A 372 11.26 -17.36 2.23
C VAL A 372 9.78 -17.32 1.89
N LEU A 373 9.28 -16.13 1.59
CA LEU A 373 7.92 -15.92 1.12
C LEU A 373 7.83 -16.11 -0.40
N ASP A 374 6.69 -16.61 -0.89
CA ASP A 374 6.54 -17.10 -2.26
C ASP A 374 5.97 -16.06 -3.24
N MET A 375 5.49 -14.91 -2.75
CA MET A 375 5.13 -13.75 -3.56
C MET A 375 5.97 -12.53 -3.18
N ASP A 376 6.69 -12.02 -4.17
CA ASP A 376 7.44 -10.75 -4.09
C ASP A 376 6.63 -9.66 -4.79
N LEU A 377 6.23 -8.64 -4.02
CA LEU A 377 5.40 -7.52 -4.48
C LEU A 377 6.24 -6.30 -4.87
N SER A 378 7.58 -6.41 -4.93
CA SER A 378 8.44 -5.33 -5.37
C SER A 378 8.43 -5.16 -6.91
N PRO A 379 8.58 -3.94 -7.44
CA PRO A 379 8.63 -3.71 -8.88
C PRO A 379 9.86 -4.34 -9.53
N ARG A 380 9.62 -5.12 -10.59
CA ARG A 380 10.70 -5.70 -11.42
C ARG A 380 10.84 -5.06 -12.79
N GLU A 381 10.03 -4.05 -13.12
CA GLU A 381 10.04 -3.40 -14.43
C GLU A 381 11.35 -2.66 -14.72
N MET A 382 12.06 -2.29 -13.66
CA MET A 382 13.39 -1.71 -13.75
C MET A 382 14.47 -2.78 -13.80
N GLU A 383 14.21 -4.03 -13.43
CA GLU A 383 15.22 -5.08 -13.42
C GLU A 383 15.55 -5.51 -14.86
N ARG A 384 16.81 -5.34 -15.26
CA ARG A 384 17.31 -6.04 -16.45
C ARG A 384 17.48 -7.51 -16.09
N SER A 385 17.12 -8.40 -17.01
CA SER A 385 17.47 -9.83 -16.93
C SER A 385 18.99 -10.00 -16.98
N SER A 386 19.68 -9.81 -15.86
CA SER A 386 21.10 -10.07 -15.73
C SER A 386 21.30 -11.58 -15.68
N ARG A 387 21.66 -12.17 -16.83
CA ARG A 387 22.35 -13.46 -16.86
C ARG A 387 23.77 -13.23 -16.33
N GLY A 388 23.95 -13.26 -15.02
CA GLY A 388 25.27 -13.11 -14.41
C GLY A 388 25.18 -13.06 -12.90
N THR A 389 25.79 -14.05 -12.25
CA THR A 389 26.15 -14.15 -10.83
C THR A 389 25.09 -13.67 -9.84
N SER A 390 24.39 -14.60 -9.18
CA SER A 390 23.56 -14.30 -8.01
C SER A 390 24.44 -13.74 -6.90
N SER A 391 24.67 -12.43 -6.90
CA SER A 391 25.23 -11.74 -5.74
C SER A 391 24.32 -12.05 -4.57
N LYS A 392 24.90 -12.48 -3.46
CA LYS A 392 24.17 -12.74 -2.23
C LYS A 392 23.46 -11.44 -1.85
N VAL A 393 22.14 -11.43 -1.79
CA VAL A 393 21.37 -10.23 -1.41
C VAL A 393 21.57 -10.03 0.09
N HIS A 394 22.20 -8.93 0.46
CA HIS A 394 22.30 -8.47 1.85
C HIS A 394 20.97 -7.84 2.30
N THR A 395 20.50 -8.22 3.47
CA THR A 395 19.33 -7.65 4.15
C THR A 395 19.81 -6.77 5.29
N PHE A 396 19.51 -5.47 5.23
CA PHE A 396 19.87 -4.50 6.26
C PHE A 396 18.93 -4.64 7.48
N GLY A 397 17.62 -4.60 7.23
CA GLY A 397 16.57 -4.78 8.23
C GLY A 397 15.38 -5.56 7.68
N GLN A 398 14.70 -6.30 8.54
CA GLN A 398 13.54 -7.11 8.17
C GLN A 398 12.52 -7.17 9.30
N VAL A 399 11.25 -6.99 8.94
CA VAL A 399 10.11 -7.12 9.85
C VAL A 399 9.11 -8.08 9.23
N GLU A 400 8.69 -9.07 10.00
CA GLU A 400 7.72 -10.08 9.58
C GLU A 400 6.47 -9.98 10.44
N VAL A 401 5.30 -10.05 9.80
CA VAL A 401 4.02 -10.13 10.49
C VAL A 401 3.31 -11.40 10.06
N VAL A 402 2.98 -12.25 11.03
CA VAL A 402 2.28 -13.52 10.84
C VAL A 402 0.94 -13.45 11.54
N ARG A 403 -0.13 -13.75 10.82
CA ARG A 403 -1.45 -13.98 11.42
C ARG A 403 -1.91 -15.41 11.19
N SER A 404 -2.18 -16.13 12.26
CA SER A 404 -2.55 -17.55 12.23
C SER A 404 -3.43 -17.93 13.41
N THR A 405 -4.22 -18.99 13.28
CA THR A 405 -5.04 -19.54 14.38
C THR A 405 -4.20 -20.13 15.50
N GLU A 406 -2.97 -20.56 15.19
CA GLU A 406 -2.00 -21.04 16.18
C GLU A 406 -1.11 -19.87 16.58
N ALA A 407 -1.10 -19.54 17.87
CA ALA A 407 -0.10 -18.64 18.42
C ALA A 407 1.26 -19.33 18.32
N SER A 408 2.15 -18.85 17.44
CA SER A 408 3.53 -19.33 17.42
C SER A 408 4.16 -19.01 18.78
N MET A 409 4.32 -20.03 19.63
CA MET A 409 4.98 -19.97 20.93
C MET A 409 6.49 -19.71 20.76
N SER A 410 6.87 -18.52 20.27
CA SER A 410 8.26 -18.07 20.28
C SER A 410 8.38 -16.61 19.80
N SER A 411 7.90 -15.66 20.60
CA SER A 411 8.49 -14.32 20.59
C SER A 411 9.40 -14.23 21.82
N PRO A 412 10.74 -14.32 21.70
CA PRO A 412 11.58 -13.94 22.82
C PRO A 412 11.27 -12.48 23.16
N ASP A 413 10.95 -12.22 24.43
CA ASP A 413 10.61 -10.96 25.12
C ASP A 413 11.60 -9.78 24.91
N SER A 414 11.99 -9.48 23.67
CA SER A 414 13.24 -8.80 23.36
C SER A 414 13.05 -7.56 22.50
N THR A 415 11.97 -6.82 22.71
CA THR A 415 11.77 -5.49 22.09
C THR A 415 12.16 -4.33 22.99
N HIS A 416 12.49 -4.57 24.27
CA HIS A 416 13.01 -3.52 25.17
C HIS A 416 14.53 -3.32 25.09
N GLN A 417 15.24 -4.10 24.26
CA GLN A 417 16.69 -3.97 24.08
C GLN A 417 17.01 -3.55 22.64
N LEU A 418 16.79 -2.27 22.36
CA LEU A 418 17.17 -1.60 21.11
C LEU A 418 18.69 -1.52 20.79
N PRO A 419 19.70 -1.72 21.67
CA PRO A 419 21.07 -1.41 21.25
C PRO A 419 21.92 -2.55 20.66
N GLN A 420 21.50 -3.82 20.69
CA GLN A 420 22.41 -4.93 20.32
C GLN A 420 21.74 -6.09 19.57
N ARG A 421 20.97 -5.80 18.51
CA ARG A 421 20.62 -6.84 17.54
C ARG A 421 21.65 -6.85 16.41
N LEU A 422 22.12 -8.04 16.05
CA LEU A 422 22.93 -8.25 14.85
C LEU A 422 22.12 -7.78 13.63
N ALA A 423 22.71 -6.93 12.80
CA ALA A 423 22.12 -6.48 11.54
C ALA A 423 21.64 -7.68 10.71
N GLY A 424 20.46 -7.58 10.11
CA GLY A 424 19.89 -8.61 9.23
C GLY A 424 19.06 -9.71 9.89
N LEU A 425 18.85 -9.73 11.22
CA LEU A 425 17.89 -10.66 11.84
C LEU A 425 16.45 -10.11 11.79
N PRO A 426 15.45 -10.93 11.39
CA PRO A 426 14.06 -10.47 11.27
C PRO A 426 13.42 -10.19 12.63
N VAL A 427 12.62 -9.13 12.70
CA VAL A 427 11.70 -8.85 13.81
C VAL A 427 10.36 -9.47 13.48
N VAL A 428 10.00 -10.56 14.15
CA VAL A 428 8.72 -11.25 13.92
C VAL A 428 7.65 -10.74 14.91
N GLN A 429 6.50 -10.34 14.39
CA GLN A 429 5.27 -10.10 15.13
C GLN A 429 4.25 -11.16 14.74
N SER A 430 3.65 -11.83 15.73
CA SER A 430 2.58 -12.80 15.49
C SER A 430 1.29 -12.36 16.17
N THR A 431 0.17 -12.62 15.51
CA THR A 431 -1.18 -12.35 16.02
C THR A 431 -2.10 -13.53 15.74
N THR A 432 -3.08 -13.71 16.62
CA THR A 432 -4.13 -14.72 16.45
C THR A 432 -5.25 -14.28 15.51
N LEU A 433 -5.28 -12.99 15.12
CA LEU A 433 -6.30 -12.42 14.25
C LEU A 433 -6.03 -12.74 12.76
N VAL A 434 -6.69 -13.79 12.27
CA VAL A 434 -6.62 -14.25 10.87
C VAL A 434 -7.32 -13.30 9.88
N GLN A 435 -6.92 -13.36 8.60
CA GLN A 435 -7.54 -12.55 7.54
C GLN A 435 -8.98 -12.99 7.30
N PRO A 436 -9.95 -12.07 7.40
CA PRO A 436 -11.33 -12.36 7.08
C PRO A 436 -11.51 -12.54 5.57
N PHE A 437 -12.45 -13.40 5.21
CA PHE A 437 -12.92 -13.53 3.84
C PHE A 437 -14.16 -12.66 3.66
N LEU A 438 -14.09 -11.66 2.76
CA LEU A 438 -15.21 -10.74 2.50
C LEU A 438 -15.83 -11.03 1.13
N ASP A 439 -17.14 -10.93 1.04
CA ASP A 439 -17.92 -10.87 -0.21
C ASP A 439 -17.58 -9.66 -1.08
N SER A 440 -17.13 -8.54 -0.48
CA SER A 440 -16.63 -7.37 -1.22
C SER A 440 -15.29 -7.62 -1.94
N SER A 441 -14.58 -8.69 -1.57
CA SER A 441 -13.22 -8.98 -2.02
C SER A 441 -13.21 -10.15 -3.00
N PRO A 442 -12.32 -10.14 -4.01
CA PRO A 442 -12.22 -11.23 -4.97
C PRO A 442 -11.70 -12.50 -4.30
N ARG A 443 -12.14 -13.64 -4.81
CA ARG A 443 -11.62 -14.97 -4.45
C ARG A 443 -10.25 -15.21 -5.09
N LEU A 444 -9.21 -14.56 -4.56
CA LEU A 444 -7.85 -14.69 -5.07
C LEU A 444 -7.19 -16.02 -4.70
N PHE A 445 -7.45 -16.52 -3.50
CA PHE A 445 -6.75 -17.68 -2.93
C PHE A 445 -7.61 -18.94 -3.05
N TRP A 446 -6.98 -20.06 -3.41
CA TRP A 446 -7.57 -21.37 -3.67
C TRP A 446 -8.71 -21.39 -4.71
N GLY A 447 -8.72 -20.41 -5.64
CA GLY A 447 -9.78 -20.25 -6.64
C GLY A 447 -9.96 -21.44 -7.60
N GLN A 448 -8.94 -22.29 -7.74
CA GLN A 448 -9.00 -23.53 -8.55
C GLN A 448 -9.69 -24.70 -7.84
N GLU A 449 -10.03 -24.59 -6.56
CA GLU A 449 -10.78 -25.64 -5.88
C GLU A 449 -12.24 -25.71 -6.38
N PRO A 450 -12.82 -26.92 -6.52
CA PRO A 450 -14.23 -27.12 -6.83
C PRO A 450 -15.13 -26.30 -5.90
N GLN A 451 -16.23 -25.74 -6.41
CA GLN A 451 -17.13 -24.86 -5.65
C GLN A 451 -17.57 -25.43 -4.29
N HIS A 452 -17.72 -26.75 -4.16
CA HIS A 452 -18.13 -27.43 -2.92
C HIS A 452 -17.02 -27.61 -1.87
N THR A 453 -15.75 -27.42 -2.23
CA THR A 453 -14.61 -27.54 -1.30
C THR A 453 -13.92 -26.21 -1.02
N ARG A 454 -14.39 -25.11 -1.63
CA ARG A 454 -13.81 -23.78 -1.45
C ARG A 454 -13.94 -23.35 0.00
N SER A 455 -12.80 -23.13 0.65
CA SER A 455 -12.78 -22.48 1.96
C SER A 455 -13.31 -21.05 1.84
N THR A 456 -14.42 -20.77 2.50
CA THR A 456 -14.97 -19.42 2.70
C THR A 456 -14.59 -18.86 4.07
N GLY A 457 -13.82 -19.62 4.85
CA GLY A 457 -13.37 -19.23 6.17
C GLY A 457 -12.18 -18.27 6.13
N PRO A 458 -11.85 -17.66 7.28
CA PRO A 458 -10.67 -16.83 7.40
C PRO A 458 -9.39 -17.65 7.17
N PHE A 459 -8.31 -16.97 6.80
CA PHE A 459 -7.06 -17.62 6.43
C PHE A 459 -5.83 -16.94 7.04
N ALA A 460 -4.75 -17.73 7.16
CA ALA A 460 -3.50 -17.28 7.71
C ALA A 460 -2.64 -16.61 6.63
N VAL A 461 -1.92 -15.56 7.03
CA VAL A 461 -1.10 -14.75 6.11
C VAL A 461 0.21 -14.41 6.79
N HIS A 462 1.29 -14.48 6.02
CA HIS A 462 2.62 -14.05 6.43
C HIS A 462 3.09 -12.98 5.47
N THR A 463 3.44 -11.81 6.01
CA THR A 463 4.05 -10.72 5.26
C THR A 463 5.43 -10.40 5.81
N SER A 464 6.36 -10.05 4.93
CA SER A 464 7.70 -9.58 5.28
C SER A 464 7.96 -8.25 4.59
N LEU A 465 8.47 -7.29 5.35
CA LEU A 465 8.98 -6.02 4.84
C LEU A 465 10.49 -6.01 5.10
N SER A 466 11.28 -5.73 4.07
CA SER A 466 12.74 -5.82 4.17
C SER A 466 13.44 -4.69 3.41
N THR A 467 14.53 -4.20 3.96
CA THR A 467 15.46 -3.29 3.27
C THR A 467 16.66 -4.10 2.81
N THR A 468 16.89 -4.13 1.49
CA THR A 468 17.84 -5.06 0.89
C THR A 468 18.73 -4.36 -0.13
N SER A 469 19.94 -4.88 -0.32
CA SER A 469 20.88 -4.43 -1.37
C SER A 469 20.33 -4.58 -2.81
N SER A 470 19.27 -5.37 -3.02
CA SER A 470 18.60 -5.47 -4.33
C SER A 470 18.01 -4.14 -4.81
N VAL A 471 17.62 -3.26 -3.89
CA VAL A 471 17.16 -1.89 -4.22
C VAL A 471 18.24 -1.13 -4.97
N SER A 472 19.52 -1.32 -4.63
CA SER A 472 20.65 -0.71 -5.34
C SER A 472 20.70 -1.13 -6.81
N ALA A 473 20.45 -2.40 -7.09
CA ALA A 473 20.41 -2.94 -8.45
C ALA A 473 19.20 -2.42 -9.26
N GLN A 474 18.04 -2.27 -8.61
CA GLN A 474 16.85 -1.68 -9.21
C GLN A 474 17.09 -0.21 -9.58
N ILE A 475 17.63 0.59 -8.66
CA ILE A 475 17.96 2.00 -8.92
C ILE A 475 19.04 2.15 -10.00
N LYS A 476 20.08 1.31 -9.97
CA LYS A 476 21.12 1.29 -11.02
C LYS A 476 20.52 1.04 -12.41
N SER A 477 19.52 0.16 -12.47
CA SER A 477 18.84 -0.13 -13.73
C SER A 477 17.92 1.03 -14.15
N ALA A 478 17.26 1.69 -13.20
CA ALA A 478 16.52 2.93 -13.43
C ALA A 478 17.43 4.03 -14.01
N GLN A 479 18.61 4.27 -13.41
CA GLN A 479 19.60 5.22 -13.91
C GLN A 479 20.02 4.92 -15.36
N SER A 480 20.25 3.65 -15.70
CA SER A 480 20.61 3.27 -17.07
C SER A 480 19.47 3.51 -18.07
N ILE A 481 18.21 3.46 -17.63
CA ILE A 481 17.05 3.76 -18.47
C ILE A 481 16.85 5.27 -18.60
N VAL A 482 16.88 6.01 -17.49
CA VAL A 482 16.82 7.47 -17.43
C VAL A 482 17.90 8.09 -18.33
N GLY A 483 19.13 7.59 -18.24
CA GLY A 483 20.23 8.05 -19.08
C GLY A 483 20.05 7.79 -20.58
N ARG A 484 19.02 7.07 -21.01
CA ARG A 484 18.70 6.88 -22.43
C ARG A 484 17.42 7.61 -22.85
N LEU A 485 16.49 7.84 -21.92
CA LEU A 485 15.14 8.30 -22.23
C LEU A 485 14.83 9.72 -21.75
N ALA A 486 15.49 10.21 -20.70
CA ALA A 486 15.23 11.53 -20.13
C ALA A 486 15.77 12.67 -21.02
N GLY A 487 15.10 13.82 -20.98
CA GLY A 487 15.55 15.03 -21.67
C GLY A 487 16.86 15.56 -21.10
N LEU A 488 17.65 16.27 -21.91
CA LEU A 488 18.99 16.73 -21.51
C LEU A 488 18.97 17.60 -20.24
N ASP A 489 17.95 18.44 -20.09
CA ASP A 489 17.88 19.45 -19.03
C ASP A 489 17.67 18.85 -17.62
N GLU A 490 16.88 17.77 -17.52
CA GLU A 490 16.54 17.12 -16.23
C GLU A 490 17.39 15.87 -15.94
N ARG A 491 18.07 15.34 -16.97
CA ARG A 491 18.73 14.04 -16.90
C ARG A 491 19.87 14.00 -15.89
N GLU A 492 20.69 15.04 -15.83
CA GLU A 492 21.85 15.06 -14.93
C GLU A 492 21.42 15.09 -13.46
N ALA A 493 20.47 15.97 -13.13
CA ALA A 493 19.87 16.05 -11.79
C ALA A 493 19.25 14.70 -11.38
N LEU A 494 18.39 14.13 -12.24
CA LEU A 494 17.73 12.86 -11.94
C LEU A 494 18.73 11.70 -11.77
N LEU A 495 19.83 11.66 -12.54
CA LEU A 495 20.86 10.63 -12.40
C LEU A 495 21.64 10.77 -11.10
N ASN A 496 21.98 12.01 -10.70
CA ASN A 496 22.72 12.29 -9.47
C ASN A 496 21.90 11.91 -8.24
N GLU A 497 20.66 12.37 -8.16
CA GLU A 497 19.78 12.10 -7.01
C GLU A 497 19.46 10.60 -6.88
N LEU A 498 19.21 9.90 -8.00
CA LEU A 498 19.10 8.44 -7.97
C LEU A 498 20.42 7.77 -7.54
N GLY A 499 21.57 8.38 -7.81
CA GLY A 499 22.88 7.92 -7.36
C GLY A 499 23.01 7.98 -5.85
N GLU A 500 22.63 9.10 -5.24
CA GLU A 500 22.62 9.29 -3.79
C GLU A 500 21.72 8.27 -3.09
N ILE A 501 20.51 8.04 -3.62
CA ILE A 501 19.60 7.01 -3.08
C ILE A 501 20.24 5.62 -3.21
N ARG A 502 20.89 5.31 -4.33
CA ARG A 502 21.53 4.01 -4.58
C ARG A 502 22.65 3.71 -3.59
N GLU A 503 23.45 4.71 -3.24
CA GLU A 503 24.60 4.57 -2.32
C GLU A 503 24.17 4.09 -0.94
N ALA A 504 23.00 4.51 -0.46
CA ALA A 504 22.44 4.05 0.81
C ALA A 504 22.17 2.53 0.86
N TYR A 505 22.15 1.85 -0.29
CA TYR A 505 21.86 0.42 -0.43
C TYR A 505 23.06 -0.41 -0.90
N GLN A 506 24.25 0.16 -0.97
CA GLN A 506 25.47 -0.58 -1.28
C GLN A 506 26.03 -1.24 -0.02
N GLU A 507 26.50 -2.49 -0.16
CA GLU A 507 27.16 -3.21 0.93
C GLU A 507 28.65 -2.91 0.91
N GLY A 508 29.19 -2.43 2.04
CA GLY A 508 30.61 -2.12 2.20
C GLY A 508 30.96 -0.68 1.84
N TRP A 509 31.77 -0.03 2.68
CA TRP A 509 32.64 1.02 2.19
C TRP A 509 33.60 0.34 1.22
N ASP A 510 33.67 0.78 -0.04
CA ASP A 510 34.95 0.75 -0.75
C ASP A 510 35.87 1.76 -0.02
N SER A 511 36.28 1.40 1.20
CA SER A 511 37.45 2.00 1.82
C SER A 511 38.57 1.71 0.86
N GLY A 512 39.13 2.79 0.29
CA GLY A 512 40.09 2.74 -0.80
C GLY A 512 41.06 1.58 -0.64
N SER A 513 41.25 0.85 -1.73
CA SER A 513 42.46 0.09 -1.92
C SER A 513 43.64 0.98 -1.53
N ASP A 514 44.28 0.68 -0.40
CA ASP A 514 45.69 0.97 -0.24
C ASP A 514 46.39 0.18 -1.34
N GLU A 515 46.50 0.81 -2.52
CA GLU A 515 47.60 0.56 -3.44
C GLU A 515 48.87 1.07 -2.74
N ASP A 516 49.32 0.32 -1.74
CA ASP A 516 50.72 0.34 -1.33
C ASP A 516 51.50 -0.39 -2.44
N ASP A 517 51.82 0.36 -3.49
CA ASP A 517 52.93 0.04 -4.39
C ASP A 517 54.24 0.37 -3.65
N ASP A 518 54.85 -0.64 -3.05
CA ASP A 518 56.29 -0.70 -2.71
C ASP A 518 56.98 -1.83 -3.50
#